data_AF-A0A2T0L6I3-F1
#
_entry.id   AF-A0A2T0L6I3-F1
#
_cell.length_a   1.000
_cell.length_b   1.000
_cell.length_c   1.000
_cell.angle_alpha   90.00
_cell.angle_beta   90.00
_cell.angle_gamma   90.00
#
_symmetry.space_group_name_H-M   'P 1'
#
loop_
_entity.id
_entity.type
_entity.pdbx_description
1 polymer ?
#
loop_
_entity_poly.entity_id
_entity_poly.type
_entity_poly.pdbx_seq_one_letter_code
_entity_poly.pdbx_strand_id
1 'polypeptide(L)'
;MRTTGSSGSMALLTEYDDATARELRSLRLESTEDGKGILLIEVDERKPGIHREVRYEITPAELIAAIRAHGAELPGEQHNHRQ
;
A
#
# COMPACT_ATOMS: atom_id res chain seq x y z
N MET A 1 23.61 -11.97 5.81
CA MET A 1 23.69 -10.59 5.31
C MET A 1 22.81 -9.73 6.21
N ARG A 2 23.36 -8.74 6.92
CA ARG A 2 22.56 -7.79 7.72
C ARG A 2 22.16 -6.65 6.78
N THR A 3 20.89 -6.62 6.38
CA THR A 3 20.32 -5.48 5.66
C THR A 3 20.22 -4.31 6.63
N THR A 4 20.92 -3.22 6.34
CA THR A 4 20.91 -1.99 7.16
C THR A 4 19.74 -1.12 6.72
N GLY A 5 18.58 -1.30 7.36
CA GLY A 5 17.36 -0.52 7.12
C GLY A 5 16.71 -0.77 5.76
N SER A 6 15.38 -0.79 5.73
CA SER A 6 14.62 -0.64 4.50
C SER A 6 13.98 0.74 4.51
N SER A 7 13.99 1.42 3.37
CA SER A 7 13.29 2.70 3.21
C SER A 7 12.58 2.73 1.87
N GLY A 8 11.37 3.25 1.88
CA GLY A 8 10.54 3.39 0.70
C GLY A 8 9.14 3.80 1.12
N SER A 9 8.57 4.75 0.38
CA SER A 9 7.17 5.15 0.51
C SER A 9 6.58 5.31 -0.89
N MET A 10 5.35 4.83 -1.07
CA MET A 10 4.60 4.95 -2.32
C MET A 10 3.19 5.44 -2.00
N ALA A 11 2.81 6.59 -2.55
CA ALA A 11 1.43 7.04 -2.54
C ALA A 11 0.62 6.20 -3.53
N LEU A 12 -0.50 5.64 -3.06
CA LEU A 12 -1.41 4.83 -3.88
C LEU A 12 -2.68 5.61 -4.26
N LEU A 13 -3.20 6.40 -3.32
CA LEU A 13 -4.39 7.23 -3.52
C LEU A 13 -4.25 8.49 -2.68
N THR A 14 -4.60 9.62 -3.27
CA THR A 14 -4.81 10.87 -2.54
C THR A 14 -6.11 11.50 -3.03
N GLU A 15 -6.98 11.84 -2.09
CA GLU A 15 -8.24 12.52 -2.33
C GLU A 15 -8.10 13.95 -1.81
N TYR A 16 -8.56 14.93 -2.60
CA TYR A 16 -8.53 16.34 -2.25
C TYR A 16 -9.95 16.90 -2.21
N ASP A 17 -10.14 17.92 -1.38
CA ASP A 17 -11.32 18.77 -1.39
C ASP A 17 -11.22 19.74 -2.58
N ASP A 18 -12.22 19.71 -3.46
CA ASP A 18 -12.22 20.52 -4.70
C ASP A 18 -12.18 22.03 -4.45
N ALA A 19 -12.76 22.50 -3.34
CA ALA A 19 -12.88 23.93 -3.06
C ALA A 19 -11.61 24.52 -2.41
N THR A 20 -10.93 23.73 -1.59
CA THR A 20 -9.80 24.20 -0.77
C THR A 20 -8.47 23.58 -1.17
N ALA A 21 -8.47 22.62 -2.10
CA ALA A 21 -7.32 21.77 -2.45
C ALA A 21 -6.68 21.07 -1.24
N ARG A 22 -7.43 20.93 -0.14
CA ARG A 22 -6.96 20.26 1.08
C ARG A 22 -7.00 18.75 0.87
N GLU A 23 -5.95 18.05 1.29
CA GLU A 23 -5.98 16.58 1.33
C GLU A 23 -7.03 16.09 2.34
N LEU A 24 -7.92 15.22 1.87
CA LEU A 24 -8.99 14.63 2.66
C LEU A 24 -8.70 13.17 3.04
N ARG A 25 -7.98 12.45 2.18
CA ARG A 25 -7.64 11.05 2.41
C ARG A 25 -6.36 10.70 1.67
N SER A 26 -5.51 9.91 2.29
CA SER A 26 -4.40 9.27 1.61
C SER A 26 -4.29 7.79 1.96
N LEU A 27 -3.82 7.03 0.97
CA LEU A 27 -3.44 5.63 1.12
C LEU A 27 -2.00 5.49 0.60
N ARG A 28 -1.11 4.96 1.43
CA ARG A 28 0.31 4.78 1.08
C ARG A 28 0.86 3.45 1.56
N LEU A 29 1.86 2.94 0.85
CA LEU A 29 2.69 1.82 1.28
C LEU A 29 4.02 2.34 1.81
N GLU A 30 4.47 1.84 2.94
CA GLU A 30 5.77 2.18 3.55
C GLU A 30 6.53 0.92 3.97
N SER A 31 7.85 0.88 3.82
CA SER A 31 8.67 -0.20 4.40
C SER A 31 8.75 -0.09 5.92
N THR A 32 8.71 -1.20 6.65
CA THR A 32 9.04 -1.19 8.08
C THR A 32 10.52 -0.87 8.30
N GLU A 33 10.84 -0.26 9.44
CA GLU A 33 12.22 0.15 9.78
C GLU A 33 13.19 -1.05 9.81
N ASP A 34 12.72 -2.21 10.28
CA ASP A 34 13.50 -3.45 10.31
C ASP A 34 13.62 -4.14 8.93
N GLY A 35 12.94 -3.61 7.92
CA GLY A 35 12.94 -4.07 6.54
C GLY A 35 12.28 -5.42 6.29
N LYS A 36 11.53 -5.95 7.25
CA LYS A 36 10.88 -7.26 7.12
C LYS A 36 9.45 -7.19 6.61
N GLY A 37 8.82 -6.03 6.71
CA GLY A 37 7.42 -5.82 6.40
C GLY A 37 7.16 -4.57 5.57
N ILE A 38 5.89 -4.42 5.23
CA ILE A 38 5.33 -3.25 4.57
C ILE A 38 4.09 -2.82 5.38
N LEU A 39 3.90 -1.52 5.56
CA LEU A 39 2.71 -0.93 6.14
C LEU A 39 1.84 -0.37 5.02
N LEU A 40 0.58 -0.78 4.95
CA LEU A 40 -0.46 -0.05 4.22
C LEU A 40 -1.11 0.92 5.20
N ILE A 41 -0.92 2.21 4.96
CA ILE A 41 -1.38 3.27 5.85
C ILE A 41 -2.49 4.06 5.16
N GLU A 42 -3.67 4.06 5.76
CA GLU A 42 -4.79 4.90 5.38
C GLU A 42 -4.94 6.04 6.38
N VAL A 43 -4.93 7.27 5.89
CA VAL A 43 -5.28 8.47 6.65
C VAL A 43 -6.57 9.03 6.07
N ASP A 44 -7.58 9.28 6.91
CA ASP A 44 -8.88 9.81 6.54
C ASP A 44 -9.19 11.04 7.42
N GLU A 45 -9.30 12.19 6.78
CA GLU A 45 -9.60 13.50 7.36
C GLU A 45 -10.84 14.16 6.74
N ARG A 46 -11.67 13.39 6.02
CA ARG A 46 -12.89 13.90 5.37
C ARG A 46 -13.85 14.59 6.34
N LYS A 47 -13.85 14.16 7.60
CA LYS A 47 -14.62 14.82 8.66
C LYS A 47 -13.76 15.90 9.34
N PRO A 48 -14.17 17.18 9.31
CA PRO A 48 -13.43 18.27 9.94
C PRO A 48 -13.13 17.99 11.42
N GLY A 49 -11.88 18.20 11.83
CA GLY A 49 -11.41 17.98 13.20
C GLY A 49 -11.24 16.51 13.59
N ILE A 50 -11.45 15.56 12.68
CA ILE A 50 -11.19 14.13 12.92
C ILE A 50 -10.04 13.68 12.03
N HIS A 51 -8.99 13.19 12.66
CA HIS A 51 -7.89 12.48 12.01
C HIS A 51 -8.02 11.00 12.33
N ARG A 52 -8.26 10.18 11.31
CA ARG A 52 -8.30 8.71 11.45
C ARG A 52 -7.15 8.10 10.67
N GLU A 53 -6.18 7.56 11.38
CA GLU A 53 -5.09 6.79 10.78
C GLU A 53 -5.24 5.31 11.12
N VAL A 54 -5.17 4.46 10.09
CA VAL A 54 -5.13 3.01 10.23
C VAL A 54 -3.89 2.49 9.55
N ARG A 55 -3.15 1.62 10.24
CA ARG A 55 -1.93 0.99 9.74
C ARG A 55 -2.14 -0.51 9.70
N TYR A 56 -2.01 -1.11 8.52
CA TYR A 56 -2.04 -2.55 8.33
C TYR A 56 -0.63 -3.04 8.03
N GLU A 57 -0.12 -3.95 8.86
CA GLU A 57 1.14 -4.62 8.56
C GLU A 57 0.89 -5.79 7.60
N ILE A 58 1.66 -5.83 6.52
CA ILE A 58 1.56 -6.79 5.44
C ILE A 58 2.98 -7.24 5.09
N THR A 59 3.19 -8.54 4.95
CA THR A 59 4.46 -9.04 4.43
C THR A 59 4.57 -8.76 2.93
N PRO A 60 5.80 -8.62 2.37
CA PRO A 60 5.96 -8.49 0.92
C PRO A 60 5.30 -9.63 0.12
N ALA A 61 5.31 -10.86 0.67
CA ALA A 61 4.71 -12.02 0.04
C ALA A 61 3.18 -11.91 -0.06
N GLU A 62 2.51 -11.46 1.01
CA GLU A 62 1.05 -11.24 1.03
C GLU A 62 0.63 -10.15 0.05
N LEU A 63 1.38 -9.04 -0.01
CA LEU A 63 1.11 -7.97 -0.96
C LEU A 63 1.24 -8.47 -2.41
N ILE A 64 2.31 -9.21 -2.73
CA ILE A 64 2.50 -9.79 -4.06
C ILE A 64 1.37 -10.78 -4.38
N ALA A 65 1.00 -11.65 -3.44
CA ALA A 65 -0.07 -12.61 -3.63
C ALA A 65 -1.42 -11.93 -3.91
N ALA A 66 -1.75 -10.86 -3.17
CA ALA A 66 -2.95 -10.07 -3.40
C ALA A 66 -2.95 -9.43 -4.80
N ILE A 67 -1.84 -8.84 -5.22
CA ILE A 67 -1.70 -8.25 -6.57
C ILE A 67 -1.86 -9.33 -7.66
N ARG A 68 -1.26 -10.50 -7.48
CA ARG A 68 -1.39 -11.63 -8.43
C ARG A 68 -2.82 -12.14 -8.55
N ALA A 69 -3.56 -12.20 -7.46
CA ALA A 69 -4.97 -12.62 -7.47
C ALA A 69 -5.85 -11.70 -8.35
N HIS A 70 -5.41 -10.48 -8.63
CA HIS A 70 -6.08 -9.52 -9.52
C HIS A 70 -5.54 -9.51 -10.96
N GLY A 71 -4.78 -10.52 -11.38
CA GLY A 71 -4.37 -10.71 -12.78
C GLY A 71 -3.00 -10.15 -13.15
N ALA A 72 -2.17 -9.81 -12.17
CA ALA A 72 -0.76 -9.51 -12.43
C ALA A 72 0.01 -10.82 -12.71
N GLU A 73 0.18 -11.15 -13.99
CA GLU A 73 0.97 -12.30 -14.43
C GLU A 73 2.48 -12.00 -14.31
N LEU A 74 3.25 -13.01 -13.87
CA LEU A 74 4.70 -12.95 -14.06
C LEU A 74 5.05 -13.33 -15.51
N PRO A 75 6.04 -12.67 -16.12
CA PRO A 75 6.60 -13.12 -17.39
C PRO A 75 7.08 -14.57 -17.26
N GLY A 76 6.45 -15.49 -18.00
CA GLY A 76 6.82 -16.91 -18.05
C GLY A 76 5.96 -17.87 -17.22
N GLU A 77 4.99 -17.39 -16.44
CA GLU A 77 3.99 -18.26 -15.82
C GLU A 77 2.91 -18.63 -16.87
N GLN A 78 3.02 -19.81 -17.51
CA GLN A 78 1.94 -20.35 -18.33
C GLN A 78 0.81 -20.83 -17.41
N HIS A 79 -0.21 -20.00 -17.23
CA HIS A 79 -1.49 -20.48 -16.74
C HIS A 79 -2.14 -21.29 -17.85
N ASN A 80 -1.98 -22.62 -17.75
CA ASN A 80 -2.74 -23.54 -18.58
C ASN A 80 -4.21 -23.39 -18.14
N HIS A 81 -4.94 -22.48 -18.78
CA HIS A 81 -6.38 -22.32 -18.61
C HIS A 81 -7.02 -23.67 -18.98
N ARG A 82 -7.26 -24.49 -17.97
CA ARG A 82 -8.19 -25.61 -18.10
C ARG A 82 -9.60 -25.05 -17.98
N GLN A 83 -10.36 -25.40 -19.01
CA GLN A 83 -11.74 -25.09 -19.30
C GLN A 83 -12.70 -25.42 -18.16
#